data_AF-A0A5R8WKR1-F1
#
_entry.id   AF-A0A5R8WKR1-F1
#
_cell.length_a   1.000
_cell.length_b   1.000
_cell.length_c   1.000
_cell.angle_alpha   90.00
_cell.angle_beta   90.00
_cell.angle_gamma   90.00
#
_symmetry.space_group_name_H-M   'P 1'
#
loop_
_entity.id
_entity.type
_entity.pdbx_description
1 polymer ?
#
loop_
_entity_poly.entity_id
_entity_poly.type
_entity_poly.pdbx_seq_one_letter_code
_entity_poly.pdbx_strand_id
1 'polypeptide(L)'
;MSREELARAGFFPADWIPSGTRYLHGELLVRMSARGSLRVFIPEGGGEVEVSSGSLFEPVVHYVGALEGVAALLLQLQNLL
;
A
#
# COMPACT_ATOMS: atom_id res chain seq x y z
N MET A 1 -6.53 11.42 -0.05
CA MET A 1 -7.22 10.20 -0.51
C MET A 1 -7.83 9.54 0.71
N SER A 2 -9.03 8.97 0.64
CA SER A 2 -9.69 8.30 1.76
C SER A 2 -9.57 6.78 1.64
N ARG A 3 -9.93 6.06 2.72
CA ARG A 3 -10.01 4.59 2.68
C ARG A 3 -11.04 4.08 1.68
N GLU A 4 -12.16 4.78 1.52
CA GLU A 4 -13.18 4.43 0.52
C GLU A 4 -12.63 4.59 -0.90
N GLU A 5 -11.81 5.61 -1.15
CA GLU A 5 -11.14 5.82 -2.43
C GLU A 5 -10.10 4.72 -2.70
N LEU A 6 -9.37 4.27 -1.68
CA LEU A 6 -8.50 3.08 -1.78
C LEU A 6 -9.29 1.83 -2.16
N ALA A 7 -10.42 1.58 -1.49
CA ALA A 7 -11.28 0.45 -1.80
C ALA A 7 -11.82 0.49 -3.23
N ARG A 8 -12.29 1.65 -3.70
CA ARG A 8 -12.71 1.86 -5.09
C ARG A 8 -11.56 1.69 -6.08
N ALA A 9 -10.33 1.99 -5.68
CA ALA A 9 -9.12 1.76 -6.47
C ALA A 9 -8.67 0.28 -6.48
N GLY A 10 -9.42 -0.63 -5.86
CA GLY A 10 -9.19 -2.07 -5.85
C GLY A 10 -8.33 -2.56 -4.69
N PHE A 11 -8.04 -1.72 -3.70
CA PHE A 11 -7.33 -2.15 -2.51
C PHE A 11 -8.27 -2.81 -1.50
N PHE A 12 -7.81 -3.88 -0.86
CA PHE A 12 -8.50 -4.56 0.22
C PHE A 12 -7.54 -4.85 1.37
N PRO A 13 -8.00 -4.95 2.63
CA PRO A 13 -7.14 -5.26 3.77
C PRO A 13 -6.43 -6.61 3.62
N ALA A 14 -5.17 -6.69 4.04
CA ALA A 14 -4.48 -7.96 4.20
C ALA A 14 -4.99 -8.66 5.47
N ASP A 15 -5.58 -9.84 5.31
CA ASP A 15 -6.14 -10.62 6.42
C ASP A 15 -5.08 -11.21 7.37
N TRP A 16 -3.84 -11.33 6.89
CA TRP A 16 -2.73 -11.84 7.67
C TRP A 16 -1.39 -11.27 7.19
N ILE A 17 -0.61 -10.74 8.13
CA ILE A 17 0.74 -10.23 7.90
C ILE A 17 1.73 -11.12 8.67
N PRO A 18 2.68 -11.78 7.99
CA PRO A 18 3.69 -12.59 8.66
C PRO A 18 4.53 -11.77 9.65
N SER A 19 4.95 -12.42 10.73
CA SER A 19 5.99 -11.89 11.61
C SER A 19 7.31 -11.70 10.86
N GLY A 20 8.14 -10.75 11.31
CA GLY A 20 9.41 -10.42 10.67
C GLY A 20 9.30 -9.50 9.45
N THR A 21 8.10 -9.04 9.11
CA THR A 21 7.90 -7.93 8.14
C THR A 21 7.96 -6.58 8.87
N ARG A 22 8.16 -5.50 8.12
CA ARG A 22 8.19 -4.13 8.67
C ARG A 22 6.80 -3.51 8.88
N TYR A 23 5.73 -4.21 8.50
CA TYR A 23 4.35 -3.71 8.51
C TYR A 23 3.63 -4.01 9.83
N LEU A 24 4.35 -3.87 10.94
CA LEU A 24 3.80 -4.10 12.28
C LEU A 24 3.07 -2.84 12.76
N HIS A 25 2.00 -3.03 13.54
CA HIS A 25 1.23 -1.94 14.17
C HIS A 25 0.65 -0.94 13.15
N GLY A 26 -0.26 -1.42 12.31
CA GLY A 26 -0.95 -0.62 11.31
C GLY A 26 -1.86 -1.45 10.42
N GLU A 27 -2.38 -0.83 9.38
CA GLU A 27 -3.16 -1.49 8.35
C GLU A 27 -2.36 -1.63 7.06
N LEU A 28 -2.36 -2.82 6.48
CA LEU A 28 -1.81 -3.07 5.16
C LEU A 28 -2.96 -3.33 4.19
N LEU A 29 -3.11 -2.45 3.22
CA LEU A 29 -4.05 -2.63 2.11
C LEU A 29 -3.30 -3.15 0.89
N VAL A 30 -3.89 -4.08 0.16
CA VAL A 30 -3.28 -4.76 -0.97
C VAL A 30 -4.18 -4.63 -2.19
N ARG A 31 -3.57 -4.38 -3.34
CA ARG A 31 -4.20 -4.50 -4.66
C ARG A 31 -3.39 -5.46 -5.50
N MET A 32 -4.03 -6.52 -5.98
CA MET A 32 -3.41 -7.52 -6.86
C MET A 32 -3.52 -7.10 -8.33
N SER A 33 -2.49 -7.42 -9.12
CA SER A 33 -2.51 -7.38 -10.58
C SER A 33 -1.86 -8.65 -11.14
N ALA A 34 -1.94 -8.85 -12.46
CA ALA A 34 -1.24 -9.96 -13.13
C ALA A 34 0.29 -9.88 -12.99
N ARG A 35 0.85 -8.70 -12.69
CA ARG A 35 2.29 -8.46 -12.56
C ARG A 35 2.78 -8.53 -11.12
N GLY A 36 1.89 -8.60 -10.14
CA GLY A 36 2.24 -8.70 -8.72
C GLY A 36 1.23 -8.02 -7.81
N SER A 37 1.71 -7.44 -6.72
CA SER A 37 0.86 -6.69 -5.80
C SER A 37 1.43 -5.30 -5.54
N LEU A 38 0.51 -4.36 -5.40
CA LEU A 38 0.76 -3.04 -4.85
C LEU A 38 0.17 -2.99 -3.45
N ARG A 39 0.85 -2.35 -2.52
CA ARG A 39 0.44 -2.26 -1.12
C ARG A 39 0.50 -0.84 -0.63
N VAL A 40 -0.41 -0.51 0.27
CA VAL A 40 -0.45 0.75 1.01
C VAL A 40 -0.40 0.39 2.50
N PHE A 41 0.65 0.79 3.18
CA PHE A 41 0.75 0.66 4.64
C PHE A 41 0.36 1.97 5.31
N ILE A 42 -0.56 1.89 6.26
CA ILE A 42 -1.05 3.00 7.08
C ILE A 42 -0.68 2.69 8.54
N PRO A 43 0.28 3.41 9.13
CA PRO A 43 0.69 3.18 10.52
C PRO A 43 -0.45 3.42 11.51
N GLU A 44 -0.48 2.65 12.59
CA GLU A 44 -1.34 2.92 13.74
C GLU A 44 -0.93 4.24 14.41
N GLY A 45 -1.90 5.05 14.84
CA GLY A 45 -1.66 6.38 15.40
C GLY A 45 -1.47 7.50 14.35
N GLY A 46 -1.48 7.15 13.06
CA GLY A 46 -1.34 8.11 11.96
C GLY A 46 0.11 8.43 11.61
N GLY A 47 0.32 9.19 10.53
CA GLY A 47 1.64 9.53 10.01
C GLY A 47 1.73 9.40 8.50
N GLU A 48 2.96 9.27 8.01
CA GLU A 48 3.20 9.02 6.58
C GLU A 48 2.80 7.59 6.21
N VAL A 49 2.16 7.45 5.07
CA VAL A 49 1.81 6.16 4.47
C VAL A 49 2.90 5.73 3.51
N GLU A 50 3.07 4.43 3.37
CA GLU A 50 4.01 3.83 2.42
C GLU A 50 3.25 3.16 1.28
N VAL A 51 3.70 3.36 0.04
CA VAL A 51 3.28 2.57 -1.12
C VAL A 51 4.43 1.70 -1.59
N SER A 52 4.21 0.39 -1.68
CA SER A 52 5.27 -0.55 -2.04
C SER A 52 4.79 -1.72 -2.90
N SER A 53 5.71 -2.34 -3.64
CA SER A 53 5.50 -3.61 -4.38
C SER A 53 6.62 -4.61 -4.06
N GLY A 54 6.65 -5.78 -4.71
CA GLY A 54 7.61 -6.85 -4.40
C GLY A 54 7.14 -7.73 -3.24
N SER A 55 8.04 -8.30 -2.45
CA SER A 55 7.69 -9.15 -1.30
C SER A 55 7.41 -8.33 -0.03
N LEU A 56 6.83 -8.95 1.00
CA LEU A 56 6.62 -8.29 2.30
C LEU A 56 7.91 -8.16 3.12
N PHE A 57 8.90 -9.01 2.86
CA PHE A 57 10.20 -9.02 3.56
C PHE A 57 11.22 -8.10 2.89
N GLU A 58 11.14 -7.99 1.56
CA GLU A 58 11.98 -7.13 0.71
C GLU A 58 11.08 -6.26 -0.19
N PRO A 59 10.41 -5.27 0.42
CA PRO A 59 9.52 -4.39 -0.31
C PRO A 59 10.28 -3.34 -1.13
N VAL A 60 9.83 -3.15 -2.37
CA VAL A 60 10.24 -2.04 -3.24
C VAL A 60 9.33 -0.86 -2.93
N VAL A 61 9.88 0.16 -2.26
CA VAL A 61 9.14 1.39 -1.90
C VAL A 61 9.06 2.32 -3.10
N HIS A 62 7.84 2.75 -3.42
CA HIS A 62 7.57 3.74 -4.46
C HIS A 62 7.30 5.12 -3.86
N TYR A 63 6.80 5.18 -2.63
CA TYR A 63 6.42 6.43 -1.97
C TYR A 63 6.35 6.27 -0.46
N VAL A 64 6.73 7.33 0.25
CA VAL A 64 6.47 7.56 1.67
C VAL A 64 6.03 9.02 1.81
N GLY A 65 4.89 9.27 2.45
CA GLY A 65 4.40 10.62 2.67
C GLY A 65 2.93 10.69 3.04
N ALA A 66 2.30 11.85 2.87
CA ALA A 66 0.88 12.04 3.17
C ALA A 66 -0.03 11.16 2.29
N LEU A 67 -1.17 10.73 2.83
CA LEU A 67 -2.13 9.87 2.12
C LEU A 67 -2.75 10.57 0.88
N GLU A 68 -2.81 11.90 0.89
CA GLU A 68 -3.23 12.73 -0.24
C GLU A 68 -2.33 12.56 -1.46
N GLY A 69 -1.01 12.38 -1.25
CA GLY A 69 -0.04 12.18 -2.32
C GLY A 69 -0.14 10.82 -3.00
N VAL A 70 -0.79 9.84 -2.37
CA VAL A 70 -0.95 8.48 -2.93
C VAL A 70 -1.77 8.50 -4.22
N ALA A 71 -2.78 9.37 -4.33
CA ALA A 71 -3.64 9.42 -5.52
C ALA A 71 -2.85 9.71 -6.81
N ALA A 72 -1.92 10.67 -6.75
CA ALA A 72 -1.07 11.04 -7.89
C ALA A 72 -0.15 9.88 -8.31
N LEU A 73 0.41 9.16 -7.34
CA LEU A 73 1.25 8.00 -7.60
C LEU A 73 0.46 6.84 -8.21
N LEU A 74 -0.75 6.56 -7.69
CA LEU A 74 -1.57 5.46 -8.20
C LEU A 74 -1.94 5.63 -9.66
N LEU A 75 -2.19 6.87 -10.12
CA LEU A 75 -2.41 7.18 -11.53
C LEU A 75 -1.18 6.86 -12.39
N GLN A 76 0.03 7.09 -11.89
CA GLN A 76 1.26 6.74 -12.60
C GLN A 76 1.49 5.22 -12.64
N LEU A 77 1.20 4.53 -11.53
CA LEU A 77 1.42 3.09 -11.40
C LEU A 77 0.37 2.23 -12.12
N GLN A 78 -0.81 2.78 -12.46
CA GLN A 78 -1.84 2.08 -13.25
C GLN A 78 -1.36 1.65 -14.64
N ASN A 79 -0.31 2.27 -15.18
CA ASN A 79 0.24 1.91 -16.50
C ASN A 79 1.45 0.96 -16.43
N LEU A 80 1.96 0.68 -15.22
CA LEU A 80 3.21 -0.06 -15.00
C LEU A 80 2.99 -1.47 -14.41
N LEU A 81 1.87 -1.70 -13.72
CA LEU A 81 1.49 -2.97 -13.08
C LEU A 81 0.23 -3.57 -13.68
#